data_AF-A0A2E1NBK7-F1
#
_entry.id   AF-A0A2E1NBK7-F1
#
_cell.length_a   1.000
_cell.length_b   1.000
_cell.length_c   1.000
_cell.angle_alpha   90.00
_cell.angle_beta   90.00
_cell.angle_gamma   90.00
#
_symmetry.space_group_name_H-M   'P 1'
#
loop_
_entity.id
_entity.type
_entity.pdbx_description
1 polymer ?
#
loop_
_entity_poly.entity_id
_entity_poly.type
_entity_poly.pdbx_seq_one_letter_code
_entity_poly.pdbx_strand_id
1 'polypeptide(L)'
;MKVKTKLTLFFLLFFNIYYSYESPYPLPKNMPAHTKILWGKNGFFRAIGIAPEKRIDELKLRTSMLQMHQKLALASWASFAYQSYLGNQMVNGNYKNHDIHKKLSVPVWSLYMSSAALSYFAPPALKYSDKFDSMKLHRWLSFLHFSGMAIIPILGYRIHSATDYQKAVEIHQNVALVTFFSMSLSAVLTFLPY
;
A
#
# COMPACT_ATOMS: atom_id res chain seq x y z
N MET A 1 15.31 -10.76 75.83
CA MET A 1 13.91 -10.97 76.23
C MET A 1 13.00 -10.45 75.11
N LYS A 2 12.05 -11.27 74.65
CA LYS A 2 11.06 -10.98 73.60
C LYS A 2 10.08 -9.90 74.04
N VAL A 3 9.66 -9.01 73.14
CA VAL A 3 8.24 -8.65 72.99
C VAL A 3 7.94 -8.48 71.50
N LYS A 4 6.95 -9.26 71.04
CA LYS A 4 6.34 -9.19 69.71
C LYS A 4 5.25 -8.11 69.74
N THR A 5 5.15 -7.32 68.67
CA THR A 5 3.89 -6.64 68.33
C THR A 5 3.70 -6.74 66.82
N LYS A 6 2.81 -7.65 66.42
CA LYS A 6 2.15 -7.60 65.11
C LYS A 6 1.16 -6.44 65.17
N LEU A 7 1.30 -5.45 64.30
CA LEU A 7 0.17 -4.61 63.92
C LEU A 7 0.12 -4.54 62.40
N THR A 8 -0.89 -5.23 61.89
CA THR A 8 -1.41 -5.26 60.54
C THR A 8 -1.57 -3.83 60.02
N LEU A 9 -0.74 -3.40 59.06
CA LEU A 9 -1.09 -2.28 58.20
C LEU A 9 -1.53 -2.85 56.86
N PHE A 10 -2.83 -2.71 56.66
CA PHE A 10 -3.64 -3.16 55.57
C PHE A 10 -3.06 -2.71 54.22
N PHE A 11 -3.07 -3.67 53.29
CA PHE A 11 -2.69 -3.62 51.89
C PHE A 11 -3.33 -2.42 51.16
N LEU A 12 -2.69 -1.24 51.16
CA LEU A 12 -2.98 -0.15 50.22
C LEU A 12 -2.11 -0.30 48.97
N LEU A 13 -2.11 -1.51 48.39
CA LEU A 13 -1.52 -1.77 47.09
C LEU A 13 -2.54 -1.40 46.01
N PHE A 14 -2.28 -0.26 45.38
CA PHE A 14 -2.59 0.04 43.99
C PHE A 14 -4.03 -0.26 43.54
N PHE A 15 -4.97 0.60 43.91
CA PHE A 15 -6.06 0.92 42.99
C PHE A 15 -5.45 1.60 41.75
N ASN A 16 -5.03 0.80 40.76
CA ASN A 16 -4.87 1.28 39.40
C ASN A 16 -6.28 1.57 38.86
N ILE A 17 -6.75 2.79 39.10
CA ILE A 17 -7.85 3.35 38.35
C ILE A 17 -7.35 3.44 36.91
N TYR A 18 -7.71 2.46 36.08
CA TYR A 18 -7.60 2.58 34.64
C TYR A 18 -8.55 3.70 34.22
N TYR A 19 -8.05 4.93 34.23
CA TYR A 19 -8.68 5.99 33.47
C TYR A 19 -8.63 5.56 32.00
N SER A 20 -9.77 5.14 31.47
CA SER A 20 -9.98 5.01 30.03
C SER A 20 -9.84 6.41 29.43
N TYR A 21 -8.63 6.78 29.05
CA TYR A 21 -8.37 8.02 28.34
C TYR A 21 -9.07 7.93 26.99
N GLU A 22 -10.20 8.60 26.87
CA GLU A 22 -10.95 8.67 25.63
C GLU A 22 -10.05 9.30 24.57
N SER A 23 -9.78 8.56 23.49
CA SER A 23 -8.84 9.04 22.49
C SER A 23 -9.39 10.33 21.88
N PRO A 24 -8.61 11.42 21.81
CA PRO A 24 -9.05 12.68 21.21
C PRO A 24 -9.33 12.55 19.69
N TYR A 25 -9.02 11.39 19.11
CA TYR A 25 -9.24 11.07 17.72
C TYR A 25 -10.27 9.93 17.60
N PRO A 26 -11.53 10.19 17.23
CA PRO A 26 -12.47 9.13 16.91
C PRO A 26 -12.15 8.49 15.56
N LEU A 27 -12.81 7.36 15.26
CA LEU A 27 -12.81 6.82 13.89
C LEU A 27 -13.50 7.82 12.95
N PRO A 28 -12.96 8.06 11.74
CA PRO A 28 -13.51 9.05 10.83
C PRO A 28 -14.87 8.61 10.28
N LYS A 29 -15.71 9.61 9.98
CA LYS A 29 -16.91 9.40 9.15
C LYS A 29 -16.48 9.13 7.70
N ASN A 30 -17.33 8.46 6.92
CA ASN A 30 -17.15 8.20 5.49
C ASN A 30 -15.91 7.38 5.10
N MET A 31 -15.54 6.39 5.94
CA MET A 31 -14.51 5.42 5.57
C MET A 31 -14.86 4.67 4.28
N PRO A 32 -13.90 4.45 3.36
CA PRO A 32 -14.08 3.52 2.25
C PRO A 32 -14.49 2.13 2.74
N ALA A 33 -15.29 1.41 1.95
CA ALA A 33 -15.85 0.12 2.35
C ALA A 33 -14.78 -0.88 2.82
N HIS A 34 -13.70 -1.05 2.06
CA HIS A 34 -12.59 -1.96 2.44
C HIS A 34 -11.95 -1.53 3.77
N THR A 35 -11.71 -0.22 3.97
CA THR A 35 -11.13 0.29 5.22
C THR A 35 -12.07 0.04 6.40
N LYS A 36 -13.39 0.23 6.21
CA LYS A 36 -14.40 -0.03 7.25
C LYS A 36 -14.44 -1.51 7.63
N ILE A 37 -14.35 -2.42 6.66
CA ILE A 37 -14.32 -3.87 6.89
C ILE A 37 -13.06 -4.27 7.66
N LEU A 38 -11.90 -3.72 7.30
CA LEU A 38 -10.63 -4.07 7.94
C LEU A 38 -10.44 -3.42 9.31
N TRP A 39 -10.81 -2.15 9.46
CA TRP A 39 -10.41 -1.29 10.58
C TRP A 39 -11.55 -0.60 11.33
N GLY A 40 -12.82 -0.81 10.93
CA GLY A 40 -13.97 -0.23 11.62
C GLY A 40 -14.07 -0.68 13.08
N LYS A 41 -15.10 -0.23 13.81
CA LYS A 41 -15.31 -0.58 15.23
C LYS A 41 -15.27 -2.09 15.48
N ASN A 42 -15.86 -2.87 14.58
CA ASN A 42 -15.84 -4.33 14.56
C ASN A 42 -15.03 -4.88 13.37
N GLY A 43 -14.00 -4.13 12.93
CA GLY A 43 -13.19 -4.49 11.77
C GLY A 43 -12.32 -5.71 12.02
N PHE A 44 -11.95 -6.41 10.96
CA PHE A 44 -11.17 -7.64 10.99
C PHE A 44 -9.92 -7.55 11.90
N PHE A 45 -9.10 -6.52 11.74
CA PHE A 45 -7.85 -6.39 12.50
C PHE A 45 -8.06 -6.17 14.00
N ARG A 46 -9.22 -5.60 14.38
CA ARG A 46 -9.62 -5.47 15.80
C ARG A 46 -10.10 -6.80 16.34
N ALA A 47 -10.91 -7.50 15.55
CA ALA A 47 -11.47 -8.80 15.94
C ALA A 47 -10.37 -9.82 16.25
N ILE A 48 -9.26 -9.80 15.51
CA ILE A 48 -8.11 -10.70 15.74
C ILE A 48 -7.04 -10.12 16.68
N GLY A 49 -7.26 -8.94 17.26
CA GLY A 49 -6.35 -8.36 18.27
C GLY A 49 -5.01 -7.83 17.77
N ILE A 50 -4.86 -7.54 16.46
CA ILE A 50 -3.61 -6.98 15.91
C ILE A 50 -3.66 -5.47 15.67
N ALA A 51 -4.85 -4.86 15.78
CA ALA A 51 -4.98 -3.42 15.67
C ALA A 51 -4.41 -2.74 16.94
N PRO A 52 -3.68 -1.61 16.80
CA PRO A 52 -3.24 -0.83 17.95
C PRO A 52 -4.42 -0.43 18.85
N GLU A 53 -4.24 -0.49 20.17
CA GLU A 53 -5.29 -0.15 21.14
C GLU A 53 -5.69 1.33 21.08
N LYS A 54 -4.72 2.21 20.84
CA LYS A 54 -4.91 3.66 20.83
C LYS A 54 -4.98 4.18 19.40
N ARG A 55 -5.96 5.04 19.11
CA ARG A 55 -6.11 5.66 17.79
C ARG A 55 -4.85 6.41 17.32
N ILE A 56 -4.14 7.07 18.24
CA ILE A 56 -2.91 7.79 17.89
C ILE A 56 -1.84 6.86 17.33
N ASP A 57 -1.77 5.63 17.81
CA ASP A 57 -0.78 4.65 17.34
C ASP A 57 -1.20 4.04 16.00
N GLU A 58 -2.50 3.94 15.71
CA GLU A 58 -2.99 3.65 14.36
C GLU A 58 -2.64 4.74 13.36
N LEU A 59 -2.71 6.01 13.76
CA LEU A 59 -2.35 7.13 12.89
C LEU A 59 -0.84 7.12 12.61
N LYS A 60 0.00 6.83 13.60
CA LYS A 60 1.44 6.64 13.40
C LYS A 60 1.72 5.45 12.47
N LEU A 61 1.04 4.33 12.68
CA LEU A 61 1.15 3.14 11.83
C LEU A 61 0.76 3.46 10.39
N ARG A 62 -0.38 4.15 10.18
CA ARG A 62 -0.81 4.61 8.86
C ARG A 62 0.25 5.47 8.21
N THR A 63 0.78 6.47 8.91
CA THR A 63 1.81 7.37 8.36
C THR A 63 3.04 6.58 7.93
N SER A 64 3.53 5.65 8.78
CA SER A 64 4.67 4.79 8.45
C SER A 64 4.40 3.91 7.21
N MET A 65 3.22 3.26 7.17
CA MET A 65 2.81 2.43 6.03
C MET A 65 2.73 3.25 4.73
N LEU A 66 2.16 4.45 4.77
CA LEU A 66 2.02 5.29 3.57
C LEU A 66 3.35 5.90 3.11
N GLN A 67 4.25 6.26 4.04
CA GLN A 67 5.61 6.67 3.69
C GLN A 67 6.39 5.51 3.04
N MET A 68 6.23 4.29 3.56
CA MET A 68 6.84 3.12 2.96
C MET A 68 6.20 2.78 1.59
N HIS A 69 4.89 2.92 1.46
CA HIS A 69 4.18 2.80 0.17
C HIS A 69 4.80 3.73 -0.86
N GLN A 70 5.00 5.02 -0.53
CA GLN A 70 5.60 6.01 -1.43
C GLN A 70 7.03 5.64 -1.82
N LYS A 71 7.88 5.23 -0.86
CA LYS A 71 9.26 4.81 -1.12
C LYS A 71 9.31 3.60 -2.07
N LEU A 72 8.52 2.56 -1.77
CA LEU A 72 8.46 1.36 -2.60
C LEU A 72 7.78 1.62 -3.96
N ALA A 73 6.79 2.53 -4.01
CA ALA A 73 6.15 2.95 -5.25
C ALA A 73 7.15 3.65 -6.17
N LEU A 74 7.99 4.55 -5.63
CA LEU A 74 9.03 5.21 -6.41
C LEU A 74 10.10 4.24 -6.89
N ALA A 75 10.54 3.31 -6.04
CA ALA A 75 11.48 2.25 -6.42
C ALA A 75 10.90 1.32 -7.51
N SER A 76 9.63 0.95 -7.38
CA SER A 76 8.89 0.18 -8.38
C SER A 76 8.76 0.95 -9.69
N TRP A 77 8.39 2.23 -9.64
CA TRP A 77 8.27 3.10 -10.81
C TRP A 77 9.60 3.22 -11.58
N ALA A 78 10.71 3.48 -10.87
CA ALA A 78 12.03 3.59 -11.50
C ALA A 78 12.48 2.25 -12.13
N SER A 79 12.24 1.15 -11.42
CA SER A 79 12.57 -0.20 -11.91
C SER A 79 11.71 -0.59 -13.11
N PHE A 80 10.42 -0.21 -13.11
CA PHE A 80 9.50 -0.44 -14.22
C PHE A 80 9.84 0.43 -15.43
N ALA A 81 10.29 1.67 -15.22
CA ALA A 81 10.84 2.53 -16.28
C ALA A 81 12.04 1.86 -16.95
N TYR A 82 12.99 1.34 -16.16
CA TYR A 82 14.17 0.65 -16.68
C TYR A 82 13.80 -0.65 -17.41
N GLN A 83 12.87 -1.44 -16.87
CA GLN A 83 12.38 -2.64 -17.54
C GLN A 83 11.69 -2.31 -18.88
N SER A 84 10.93 -1.20 -18.93
CA SER A 84 10.28 -0.70 -20.14
C SER A 84 11.29 -0.22 -21.18
N TYR A 85 12.36 0.46 -20.74
CA TYR A 85 13.48 0.84 -21.60
C TYR A 85 14.12 -0.41 -22.25
N LEU A 86 14.41 -1.45 -21.47
CA LEU A 86 14.94 -2.71 -22.01
C LEU A 86 13.97 -3.37 -23.00
N GLY A 87 12.66 -3.30 -22.73
CA GLY A 87 11.60 -3.75 -23.64
C GLY A 87 11.68 -3.07 -25.01
N ASN A 88 11.76 -1.74 -25.03
CA ASN A 88 11.88 -0.97 -26.27
C ASN A 88 13.19 -1.27 -27.03
N GLN A 89 14.29 -1.53 -26.32
CA GLN A 89 15.54 -1.96 -26.96
C GLN A 89 15.39 -3.31 -27.69
N MET A 90 14.59 -4.25 -27.17
CA MET A 90 14.30 -5.51 -27.86
C MET A 90 13.47 -5.32 -29.12
N VAL A 91 12.47 -4.43 -29.07
CA VAL A 91 11.67 -4.07 -30.27
C VAL A 91 12.54 -3.45 -31.36
N ASN A 92 13.58 -2.70 -30.97
CA ASN A 92 14.60 -2.16 -31.87
C ASN A 92 15.70 -3.18 -32.26
N GLY A 93 15.51 -4.47 -31.97
CA GLY A 93 16.39 -5.56 -32.41
C GLY A 93 17.47 -5.99 -31.41
N ASN A 94 17.61 -5.33 -30.25
CA ASN A 94 18.60 -5.72 -29.25
C ASN A 94 18.05 -6.80 -28.29
N TYR A 95 17.92 -8.02 -28.80
CA TYR A 95 17.41 -9.17 -28.05
C TYR A 95 18.34 -9.68 -26.94
N LYS A 96 19.58 -9.19 -26.83
CA LYS A 96 20.48 -9.51 -25.71
C LYS A 96 19.89 -9.07 -24.36
N ASN A 97 18.99 -8.09 -24.38
CA ASN A 97 18.31 -7.58 -23.19
C ASN A 97 17.12 -8.45 -22.73
N HIS A 98 16.77 -9.52 -23.44
CA HIS A 98 15.60 -10.33 -23.12
C HIS A 98 15.68 -10.97 -21.74
N ASP A 99 16.82 -11.57 -21.40
CA ASP A 99 17.00 -12.25 -20.12
C ASP A 99 16.89 -11.27 -18.94
N ILE A 100 17.53 -10.10 -19.04
CA ILE A 100 17.44 -9.07 -18.00
C ILE A 100 16.03 -8.46 -17.91
N HIS A 101 15.36 -8.17 -19.04
CA HIS A 101 13.97 -7.69 -19.05
C HIS A 101 13.03 -8.68 -18.36
N LYS A 102 13.16 -9.97 -18.67
CA LYS A 102 12.36 -11.03 -18.04
C LYS A 102 12.66 -11.15 -16.55
N LYS A 103 13.94 -11.20 -16.15
CA LYS A 103 14.34 -11.33 -14.74
C LYS A 103 13.90 -10.14 -13.88
N LEU A 104 13.89 -8.94 -14.44
CA LEU A 104 13.42 -7.73 -13.75
C LEU A 104 11.93 -7.74 -13.43
N SER A 105 11.10 -8.54 -14.13
CA SER A 105 9.66 -8.61 -13.86
C SER A 105 9.33 -9.00 -12.41
N VAL A 106 10.11 -9.92 -11.82
CA VAL A 106 9.90 -10.41 -10.45
C VAL A 106 10.11 -9.32 -9.40
N PRO A 107 11.28 -8.64 -9.32
CA PRO A 107 11.48 -7.57 -8.36
C PRO A 107 10.56 -6.37 -8.62
N VAL A 108 10.29 -6.00 -9.88
CA VAL A 108 9.35 -4.91 -10.21
C VAL A 108 7.94 -5.19 -9.66
N TRP A 109 7.42 -6.40 -9.94
CA TRP A 109 6.12 -6.83 -9.43
C TRP A 109 6.11 -6.93 -7.90
N SER A 110 7.18 -7.45 -7.29
CA SER A 110 7.26 -7.60 -5.83
C SER A 110 7.29 -6.25 -5.11
N LEU A 111 8.07 -5.29 -5.61
CA LEU A 111 8.09 -3.92 -5.10
C LEU A 111 6.71 -3.27 -5.23
N TYR A 112 6.08 -3.43 -6.40
CA TYR A 112 4.75 -2.91 -6.66
C TYR A 112 3.69 -3.48 -5.70
N MET A 113 3.62 -4.81 -5.57
CA MET A 113 2.64 -5.47 -4.71
C MET A 113 2.87 -5.16 -3.24
N SER A 114 4.12 -5.07 -2.79
CA SER A 114 4.46 -4.64 -1.43
C SER A 114 3.99 -3.21 -1.17
N SER A 115 4.24 -2.30 -2.12
CA SER A 115 3.74 -0.94 -2.08
C SER A 115 2.20 -0.89 -2.04
N ALA A 116 1.52 -1.63 -2.91
CA ALA A 116 0.06 -1.68 -2.97
C ALA A 116 -0.55 -2.21 -1.67
N ALA A 117 0.03 -3.26 -1.08
CA ALA A 117 -0.40 -3.83 0.18
C ALA A 117 -0.32 -2.81 1.33
N LEU A 118 0.79 -2.05 1.42
CA LEU A 118 0.96 -1.00 2.43
C LEU A 118 -0.13 0.07 2.33
N SER A 119 -0.57 0.44 1.13
CA SER A 119 -1.65 1.41 0.94
C SER A 119 -3.02 0.80 1.25
N TYR A 120 -3.31 -0.39 0.73
CA TYR A 120 -4.62 -1.04 0.84
C TYR A 120 -4.96 -1.46 2.27
N PHE A 121 -3.97 -1.97 3.03
CA PHE A 121 -4.17 -2.42 4.39
C PHE A 121 -3.91 -1.33 5.45
N ALA A 122 -3.59 -0.10 5.05
CA ALA A 122 -3.32 0.98 6.00
C ALA A 122 -4.51 1.28 6.94
N PRO A 123 -4.26 1.57 8.24
CA PRO A 123 -5.29 2.03 9.18
C PRO A 123 -6.02 3.27 8.67
N PRO A 124 -7.23 3.59 9.15
CA PRO A 124 -8.03 4.67 8.61
C PRO A 124 -7.38 6.03 8.81
N ALA A 125 -7.60 6.95 7.87
CA ALA A 125 -7.12 8.33 7.95
C ALA A 125 -7.78 9.11 9.10
N LEU A 126 -7.27 10.29 9.43
CA LEU A 126 -7.92 11.18 10.40
C LEU A 126 -9.28 11.68 9.89
N LYS A 127 -9.37 11.95 8.59
CA LYS A 127 -10.59 12.39 7.89
C LYS A 127 -10.66 11.78 6.51
N TYR A 128 -11.88 11.61 6.00
CA TYR A 128 -12.15 11.36 4.58
C TYR A 128 -12.96 12.53 4.05
N SER A 129 -12.49 13.15 2.96
CA SER A 129 -13.19 14.23 2.27
C SER A 129 -14.22 13.64 1.31
N ASP A 130 -15.41 14.24 1.25
CA ASP A 130 -16.43 13.88 0.25
C ASP A 130 -16.18 14.59 -1.09
N LYS A 131 -15.42 15.69 -1.07
CA LYS A 131 -15.07 16.48 -2.25
C LYS A 131 -14.14 15.69 -3.19
N PHE A 132 -14.13 16.10 -4.45
CA PHE A 132 -13.13 15.59 -5.39
C PHE A 132 -11.81 16.34 -5.18
N ASP A 133 -10.73 15.58 -4.97
CA ASP A 133 -9.38 16.08 -4.72
C ASP A 133 -8.33 15.18 -5.41
N SER A 134 -7.06 15.55 -5.32
CA SER A 134 -5.96 14.80 -5.95
C SER A 134 -5.86 13.36 -5.44
N MET A 135 -6.22 13.09 -4.19
CA MET A 135 -6.16 11.74 -3.60
C MET A 135 -7.34 10.87 -4.02
N LYS A 136 -8.50 11.45 -4.27
CA LYS A 136 -9.64 10.76 -4.88
C LYS A 136 -9.32 10.35 -6.32
N LEU A 137 -8.66 11.23 -7.09
CA LEU A 137 -8.16 10.90 -8.41
C LEU A 137 -7.07 9.82 -8.37
N HIS A 138 -6.09 9.93 -7.46
CA HIS A 138 -5.07 8.90 -7.25
C HIS A 138 -5.71 7.53 -6.96
N ARG A 139 -6.77 7.47 -6.15
CA ARG A 139 -7.49 6.23 -5.87
C ARG A 139 -8.19 5.65 -7.11
N TRP A 140 -8.66 6.47 -8.03
CA TRP A 140 -9.22 5.97 -9.29
C TRP A 140 -8.13 5.45 -10.22
N LEU A 141 -7.04 6.20 -10.35
CA LEU A 141 -5.86 5.76 -11.10
C LEU A 141 -5.25 4.48 -10.52
N SER A 142 -5.41 4.24 -9.21
CA SER A 142 -4.90 3.02 -8.59
C SER A 142 -5.57 1.74 -9.05
N PHE A 143 -6.85 1.78 -9.39
CA PHE A 143 -7.49 0.65 -10.07
C PHE A 143 -6.86 0.39 -11.44
N LEU A 144 -6.56 1.46 -12.18
CA LEU A 144 -5.99 1.35 -13.52
C LEU A 144 -4.54 0.85 -13.50
N HIS A 145 -3.66 1.46 -12.69
CA HIS A 145 -2.27 1.02 -12.62
C HIS A 145 -2.13 -0.35 -11.95
N PHE A 146 -2.99 -0.70 -10.99
CA PHE A 146 -3.01 -2.06 -10.41
C PHE A 146 -3.39 -3.12 -11.43
N SER A 147 -4.45 -2.88 -12.20
CA SER A 147 -4.87 -3.80 -13.26
C SER A 147 -3.78 -4.00 -14.31
N GLY A 148 -3.12 -2.90 -14.70
CA GLY A 148 -1.97 -2.91 -15.59
C GLY A 148 -0.80 -3.75 -15.06
N MET A 149 -0.33 -3.45 -13.86
CA MET A 149 0.79 -4.18 -13.23
C MET A 149 0.50 -5.67 -13.00
N ALA A 150 -0.78 -6.03 -12.82
CA ALA A 150 -1.19 -7.44 -12.71
C ALA A 150 -1.15 -8.17 -14.07
N ILE A 151 -1.55 -7.51 -15.16
CA ILE A 151 -1.71 -8.17 -16.47
C ILE A 151 -0.44 -8.16 -17.33
N ILE A 152 0.44 -7.17 -17.19
CA ILE A 152 1.67 -7.02 -18.00
C ILE A 152 2.55 -8.29 -18.00
N PRO A 153 2.85 -8.94 -16.86
CA PRO A 153 3.65 -10.17 -16.85
C PRO A 153 2.99 -11.32 -17.62
N ILE A 154 1.66 -11.43 -17.54
CA ILE A 154 0.87 -12.43 -18.26
C ILE A 154 0.96 -12.18 -19.77
N LEU A 155 0.81 -10.92 -20.20
CA LEU A 155 0.97 -10.53 -21.60
C LEU A 155 2.39 -10.84 -22.08
N GLY A 156 3.41 -10.50 -21.30
CA GLY A 156 4.81 -10.79 -21.64
C GLY A 156 5.09 -12.29 -21.83
N TYR A 157 4.53 -13.14 -20.96
CA TYR A 157 4.63 -14.59 -21.11
C TYR A 157 3.93 -15.08 -22.39
N ARG A 158 2.75 -14.56 -22.71
CA ARG A 158 1.93 -14.99 -23.85
C ARG A 158 2.47 -14.57 -25.22
N ILE A 159 3.41 -13.62 -25.30
CA ILE A 159 4.04 -13.22 -26.57
C ILE A 159 4.67 -14.42 -27.29
N HIS A 160 5.33 -15.33 -26.55
CA HIS A 160 6.04 -16.48 -27.13
C HIS A 160 5.11 -17.51 -27.80
N SER A 161 3.84 -17.54 -27.39
CA SER A 161 2.81 -18.45 -27.91
C SER A 161 1.80 -17.76 -28.83
N ALA A 162 2.00 -16.48 -29.14
CA ALA A 162 1.04 -15.71 -29.92
C ALA A 162 1.10 -16.09 -31.41
N THR A 163 -0.06 -16.27 -32.02
CA THR A 163 -0.18 -16.47 -33.48
C THR A 163 0.25 -15.23 -34.26
N ASP A 164 -0.04 -14.05 -33.69
CA ASP A 164 0.42 -12.75 -34.20
C ASP A 164 1.37 -12.14 -33.16
N TYR A 165 2.68 -12.34 -33.40
CA TYR A 165 3.74 -11.88 -32.50
C TYR A 165 3.76 -10.36 -32.38
N GLN A 166 3.66 -9.65 -33.51
CA GLN A 166 3.72 -8.19 -33.57
C GLN A 166 2.56 -7.58 -32.79
N LYS A 167 1.33 -8.10 -32.98
CA LYS A 167 0.16 -7.64 -32.22
C LYS A 167 0.29 -7.91 -30.73
N ALA A 168 0.82 -9.07 -30.34
CA ALA A 168 1.02 -9.39 -28.92
C ALA A 168 2.04 -8.45 -28.25
N VAL A 169 3.14 -8.14 -28.94
CA VAL A 169 4.14 -7.15 -28.48
C VAL A 169 3.51 -5.76 -28.36
N GLU A 170 2.74 -5.33 -29.37
CA GLU A 170 2.07 -4.03 -29.37
C GLU A 170 1.11 -3.89 -28.17
N ILE A 171 0.29 -4.91 -27.90
CA ILE A 171 -0.61 -4.94 -26.75
C ILE A 171 0.17 -4.86 -25.43
N HIS A 172 1.24 -5.64 -25.30
CA HIS A 172 2.10 -5.61 -24.12
C HIS A 172 2.70 -4.21 -23.88
N GLN A 173 3.24 -3.57 -24.93
CA GLN A 173 3.80 -2.22 -24.85
C GLN A 173 2.74 -1.17 -24.51
N ASN A 174 1.57 -1.22 -25.15
CA ASN A 174 0.50 -0.26 -24.90
C ASN A 174 0.00 -0.33 -23.46
N VAL A 175 -0.22 -1.54 -22.94
CA VAL A 175 -0.61 -1.72 -21.54
C VAL A 175 0.50 -1.25 -20.60
N ALA A 176 1.76 -1.56 -20.89
CA ALA A 176 2.90 -1.08 -20.09
C ALA A 176 2.98 0.45 -20.06
N LEU A 177 2.81 1.11 -21.22
CA LEU A 177 2.85 2.56 -21.36
C LEU A 177 1.72 3.24 -20.60
N VAL A 178 0.47 2.79 -20.79
CA VAL A 178 -0.71 3.32 -20.07
C VAL A 178 -0.56 3.14 -18.55
N THR A 179 -0.05 1.99 -18.12
CA THR A 179 0.23 1.72 -16.71
C THR A 179 1.28 2.67 -16.16
N PHE A 180 2.40 2.84 -16.88
CA PHE A 180 3.48 3.73 -16.48
C PHE A 180 3.02 5.19 -16.37
N PHE A 181 2.23 5.67 -17.34
CA PHE A 181 1.64 7.02 -17.28
C PHE A 181 0.69 7.18 -16.10
N SER A 182 -0.17 6.20 -15.84
CA SER A 182 -1.07 6.20 -14.68
C SER A 182 -0.32 6.27 -13.36
N MET A 183 0.76 5.48 -13.21
CA MET A 183 1.63 5.53 -12.03
C MET A 183 2.32 6.89 -11.89
N SER A 184 2.82 7.44 -13.00
CA SER A 184 3.50 8.73 -13.02
C SER A 184 2.55 9.87 -12.61
N LEU A 185 1.35 9.90 -13.18
CA LEU A 185 0.31 10.86 -12.80
C LEU A 185 -0.08 10.69 -11.34
N SER A 186 -0.25 9.45 -10.88
CA SER A 186 -0.55 9.12 -9.49
C SER A 186 0.52 9.63 -8.53
N ALA A 187 1.80 9.56 -8.90
CA ALA A 187 2.90 10.11 -8.12
C ALA A 187 2.84 11.64 -8.05
N VAL A 188 2.61 12.32 -9.19
CA VAL A 188 2.51 13.79 -9.23
C VAL A 188 1.37 14.31 -8.36
N LEU A 189 0.21 13.63 -8.38
CA LEU A 189 -0.96 14.01 -7.57
C LEU A 189 -0.67 14.05 -6.07
N THR A 190 0.34 13.31 -5.58
CA THR A 190 0.71 13.33 -4.15
C THR A 190 1.36 14.62 -3.68
N PHE A 191 1.83 15.47 -4.60
CA PHE A 191 2.41 16.78 -4.29
C PHE A 191 1.39 17.93 -4.37
N LEU A 192 0.18 17.67 -4.88
CA LEU A 192 -0.88 18.67 -4.96
C LEU A 192 -1.64 18.75 -3.62
N PRO A 193 -2.19 19.92 -3.26
CA PRO A 193 -3.00 20.06 -2.05
C PRO A 193 -4.32 19.26 -2.14
N TYR A 194 -4.73 18.66 -1.02
CA TYR A 194 -5.98 17.90 -0.87
C TYR A 194 -6.57 17.99 0.55
#